data_AF-A0A7X8WRZ3-F1
#
_entry.id   AF-A0A7X8WRZ3-F1
#
_cell.length_a   1.000
_cell.length_b   1.000
_cell.length_c   1.000
_cell.angle_alpha   90.00
_cell.angle_beta   90.00
_cell.angle_gamma   90.00
#
_symmetry.space_group_name_H-M   'P 1'
#
loop_
_entity.id
_entity.type
_entity.pdbx_description
1 polymer ?
#
loop_
_entity_poly.entity_id
_entity_poly.type
_entity_poly.pdbx_seq_one_letter_code
_entity_poly.pdbx_strand_id
1 'polypeptide(L)' 'MAREKGLRPIIKMKSTAGTGFTYVTRKNRRNNPDRITLKKYDPVARKHVDFREER' A
#
# COMPACT_ATOMS: atom_id res chain seq x y z
N MET A 1 -19.39 -5.69 -15.18
CA MET A 1 -18.95 -6.83 -14.34
C MET A 1 -17.62 -6.46 -13.68
N ALA A 2 -17.64 -5.93 -12.45
CA ALA A 2 -16.40 -5.69 -11.72
C ALA A 2 -15.80 -7.06 -11.38
N ARG A 3 -14.67 -7.40 -12.02
CA ARG A 3 -13.94 -8.65 -11.77
C ARG A 3 -13.69 -8.72 -10.27
N GLU A 4 -14.35 -9.67 -9.61
CA GLU A 4 -14.28 -9.81 -8.16
C GLU A 4 -12.80 -9.89 -7.79
N LYS A 5 -12.30 -8.86 -7.07
CA LYS A 5 -10.90 -8.83 -6.66
C LYS A 5 -10.73 -10.04 -5.75
N GLY A 6 -10.14 -11.11 -6.29
CA GLY A 6 -9.97 -12.38 -5.57
C GLY A 6 -9.27 -12.17 -4.22
N LEU A 7 -9.17 -13.23 -3.42
CA LEU A 7 -8.65 -13.21 -2.04
C LEU A 7 -7.38 -12.35 -1.83
N ARG A 8 -6.54 -12.21 -2.86
CA ARG A 8 -5.34 -11.37 -2.89
C ARG A 8 -5.47 -10.20 -3.88
N PRO A 9 -6.19 -9.10 -3.55
CA PRO A 9 -6.17 -7.89 -4.37
C PRO A 9 -4.79 -7.25 -4.46
N ILE A 10 -4.56 -6.56 -5.57
CA ILE A 10 -3.51 -5.56 -5.67
C ILE A 10 -3.97 -4.29 -4.95
N ILE A 11 -3.11 -3.77 -4.09
CA ILE A 11 -3.28 -2.53 -3.34
C ILE A 11 -2.12 -1.58 -3.64
N LYS A 12 -2.39 -0.28 -3.55
CA LYS A 12 -1.37 0.76 -3.61
C LYS A 12 -1.08 1.23 -2.20
N MET A 13 0.19 1.50 -1.89
CA MET A 13 0.59 2.12 -0.64
C MET A 13 1.30 3.42 -0.96
N LYS A 14 0.83 4.51 -0.38
CA LYS A 14 1.33 5.86 -0.61
C LYS A 14 2.21 6.31 0.54
N SER A 15 3.31 6.97 0.20
CA SER A 15 4.22 7.56 1.17
C SER A 15 3.50 8.62 2.00
N THR A 16 3.65 8.56 3.32
CA THR A 16 3.19 9.62 4.23
C THR A 16 4.07 10.86 4.18
N ALA A 17 5.23 10.81 3.53
CA ALA A 17 6.13 11.96 3.39
C ALA A 17 5.65 13.00 2.36
N GLY A 18 4.50 12.80 1.73
CA GLY A 18 3.94 13.76 0.76
C GLY A 18 4.65 13.80 -0.59
N THR A 19 5.58 12.87 -0.84
CA THR A 19 6.37 12.78 -2.09
C THR A 19 5.59 12.28 -3.29
N GLY A 20 4.38 11.74 -3.08
CA GLY A 20 3.59 11.08 -4.12
C GLY A 20 4.09 9.69 -4.51
N PHE A 21 5.20 9.22 -3.92
CA PHE A 21 5.73 7.88 -4.22
C PHE A 21 4.78 6.80 -3.73
N THR A 22 4.52 5.80 -4.59
CA THR A 22 3.61 4.70 -4.30
C THR A 22 4.24 3.35 -4.59
N TYR A 23 4.04 2.42 -3.66
CA TYR A 23 4.32 1.00 -3.87
C TYR A 23 3.05 0.27 -4.27
N VAL A 24 3.20 -0.77 -5.08
CA VAL A 24 2.13 -1.69 -5.43
C VAL A 24 2.45 -3.04 -4.82
N THR A 25 1.51 -3.62 -4.09
CA THR A 25 1.67 -4.96 -3.50
C THR A 25 0.35 -5.72 -3.53
N ARG A 26 0.39 -7.02 -3.26
CA ARG A 26 -0.81 -7.82 -3.06
C ARG A 26 -0.95 -8.11 -1.56
N LYS A 27 -2.13 -7.84 -1.00
CA LYS A 27 -2.46 -8.26 0.37
C LYS A 27 -3.54 -9.32 0.36
N ASN A 28 -3.55 -10.21 1.35
CA ASN A 28 -4.68 -11.11 1.56
C ASN A 28 -5.73 -10.41 2.43
N ARG A 29 -6.91 -10.12 1.86
CA ARG A 29 -8.00 -9.41 2.57
C ARG A 29 -8.61 -10.21 3.72
N ARG A 30 -8.47 -11.55 3.72
CA ARG A 30 -9.00 -12.41 4.78
C ARG A 30 -8.17 -12.27 6.06
N ASN A 31 -6.85 -12.20 5.92
CA ASN A 31 -5.95 -12.11 7.07
C ASN A 31 -5.74 -10.66 7.53
N ASN A 32 -5.77 -9.71 6.59
CA ASN A 32 -5.61 -8.28 6.87
C ASN A 32 -6.77 -7.50 6.24
N PRO A 33 -7.95 -7.49 6.88
CA PRO A 33 -9.12 -6.77 6.38
C PRO A 33 -8.91 -5.26 6.40
N ASP A 34 -8.19 -4.74 7.40
CA ASP A 34 -7.94 -3.32 7.61
C ASP A 34 -6.88 -2.73 6.66
N ARG A 35 -6.76 -1.40 6.68
CA ARG A 35 -5.74 -0.67 5.92
C ARG A 35 -4.38 -0.94 6.52
N ILE A 36 -3.46 -1.49 5.71
CA ILE A 36 -2.11 -1.74 6.19
C ILE A 36 -1.26 -0.46 6.18
N THR A 37 -0.42 -0.34 7.19
CA THR A 37 0.65 0.66 7.26
C THR A 37 1.98 -0.07 7.39
N LEU A 38 2.93 0.23 6.51
CA LEU A 38 4.23 -0.41 6.49
C LEU A 38 5.33 0.64 6.40
N LYS A 39 6.36 0.53 7.24
CA LYS A 39 7.53 1.38 7.15
C LYS A 39 8.43 0.90 6.00
N LYS A 40 8.63 1.75 4.99
CA LYS A 40 9.42 1.42 3.80
C LYS A 40 10.26 2.61 3.35
N TYR A 41 11.33 2.34 2.62
CA TYR A 41 12.17 3.39 2.07
C TYR A 41 11.39 4.22 1.04
N ASP A 42 11.45 5.54 1.16
CA ASP A 42 10.98 6.46 0.13
C ASP A 42 12.21 6.99 -0.63
N PRO A 43 12.34 6.74 -1.94
CA PRO A 43 13.49 7.19 -2.72
C PRO A 43 13.52 8.71 -2.93
N VAL A 44 12.38 9.38 -2.83
CA VAL A 44 12.28 10.85 -2.98
C VAL A 44 12.64 11.53 -1.65
N ALA A 45 12.09 11.04 -0.53
CA ALA A 45 12.43 11.56 0.81
C ALA A 45 13.77 11.03 1.35
N ARG A 46 14.37 10.04 0.68
CA ARG A 46 15.63 9.35 1.01
C ARG A 46 15.67 8.78 2.43
N LYS A 47 14.53 8.40 2.99
CA LYS A 47 14.42 7.86 4.34
C LYS A 47 13.30 6.83 4.44
N HIS A 48 13.35 6.00 5.48
CA HIS A 48 12.26 5.07 5.78
C HIS A 48 11.11 5.82 6.43
N VAL A 49 9.97 5.81 5.76
CA VAL A 49 8.73 6.47 6.20
C VAL A 49 7.59 5.49 6.19
N ASP A 50 6.49 5.86 6.83
CA ASP A 50 5.30 5.03 6.81
C ASP A 50 4.60 5.15 5.46
N PHE A 51 4.24 4.01 4.89
CA PHE A 51 3.42 3.92 3.71
C PHE A 51 2.05 3.40 4.10
N ARG A 52 0.99 4.11 3.72
CA ARG A 52 -0.40 3.75 4.02
C ARG A 52 -1.12 3.28 2.78
N GLU A 53 -1.95 2.25 2.93
CA GLU A 53 -2.80 1.77 1.85
C GLU A 53 -3.75 2.87 1.35
N GLU A 54 -3.65 3.17 0.06
CA GLU A 54 -4.56 4.05 -0.68
C GLU A 54 -5.48 3.16 -1.54
N ARG A 55 -6.79 3.29 -1.33
CA ARG A 55 -7.83 2.44 -1.94
C ARG A 55 -8.45 3.10 -3.15
#